data_AF-A0A7M7MBH9-F1
#
_entry.id   AF-A0A7M7MBH9-F1
#
_cell.length_a   1.000
_cell.length_b   1.000
_cell.length_c   1.000
_cell.angle_alpha   90.00
_cell.angle_beta   90.00
_cell.angle_gamma   90.00
#
_symmetry.space_group_name_H-M   'P 1'
#
loop_
_entity.id
_entity.type
_entity.pdbx_description
1 polymer ?
#
loop_
_entity_poly.entity_id
_entity_poly.type
_entity_poly.pdbx_seq_one_letter_code
_entity_poly.pdbx_strand_id
1 'polypeptide(L)'
;MEDRKEALLKELLPESLYDRIEELAVYLVDAFGNQTRIDYGTGHEMNFALFLMCLFKMEFLNEADAPAVVVKGFDRYMKLMRRLQTEYRMEPAGSHGVWSLDDYQFLPFIWGSAQLIVEPPQQAIEEISVPCQFLNEDIPEKYENDYLFMACIAYINRAKKGPFFEHSNQLYNASGTPSWQRLNEGLIRMYKAEVLGKFPVIQHTMFGDLVSIEPCIPQAGAKKTLSSC
;
A
#
# COMPACT_ATOMS: atom_id res chain seq x y z
N MET A 1 8.08 -3.84 20.19
CA MET A 1 8.63 -4.01 18.82
C MET A 1 9.97 -3.29 18.75
N GLU A 2 10.05 -2.04 19.23
CA GLU A 2 11.30 -1.29 19.42
C GLU A 2 12.44 -2.12 20.06
N ASP A 3 12.20 -2.72 21.23
CA ASP A 3 13.23 -3.47 21.96
C ASP A 3 13.69 -4.77 21.28
N ARG A 4 12.91 -5.28 20.31
CA ARG A 4 13.16 -6.57 19.64
C ARG A 4 13.49 -6.43 18.15
N LYS A 5 13.53 -5.20 17.61
CA LYS A 5 13.69 -4.95 16.17
C LYS A 5 14.97 -5.58 15.61
N GLU A 6 16.08 -5.44 16.33
CA GLU A 6 17.37 -6.01 15.92
C GLU A 6 17.34 -7.54 15.92
N ALA A 7 16.81 -8.16 16.99
CA ALA A 7 16.69 -9.61 17.08
C ALA A 7 15.81 -10.19 15.96
N LEU A 8 14.67 -9.56 15.68
CA LEU A 8 13.77 -9.97 14.59
C LEU A 8 14.44 -9.90 13.23
N LEU A 9 15.23 -8.85 12.97
CA LEU A 9 15.94 -8.70 11.70
C LEU A 9 17.14 -9.66 11.59
N LYS A 10 17.82 -9.97 12.70
CA LYS A 10 18.89 -10.98 12.72
C LYS A 10 18.36 -12.40 12.51
N GLU A 11 17.14 -12.70 12.98
CA GLU A 11 16.46 -13.97 12.70
C GLU A 11 16.05 -14.10 11.22
N LEU A 12 15.73 -12.98 10.56
CA LEU A 12 15.31 -12.94 9.16
C LEU A 12 16.47 -12.94 8.17
N LEU A 13 17.52 -12.17 8.45
CA LEU A 13 18.59 -11.86 7.51
C LEU A 13 19.84 -12.70 7.74
N PRO A 14 20.63 -13.00 6.70
CA PRO A 14 21.96 -13.58 6.87
C PRO A 14 22.92 -12.58 7.55
N GLU A 15 23.94 -13.10 8.24
CA GLU A 15 24.96 -12.28 8.93
C GLU A 15 25.65 -11.25 8.03
N SER A 16 25.77 -11.55 6.73
CA SER A 16 26.37 -10.65 5.74
C SER A 16 25.61 -9.33 5.52
N LEU A 17 24.37 -9.22 6.01
CA LEU A 17 23.53 -8.02 5.90
C LEU A 17 23.28 -7.34 7.26
N TYR A 18 23.98 -7.75 8.32
CA TYR A 18 23.77 -7.20 9.66
C TYR A 18 24.19 -5.73 9.79
N ASP A 19 25.09 -5.26 8.93
CA ASP A 19 25.46 -3.84 8.81
C ASP A 19 24.30 -2.94 8.37
N ARG A 20 23.27 -3.51 7.73
CA ARG A 20 22.09 -2.79 7.25
C ARG A 20 20.92 -2.76 8.22
N ILE A 21 20.99 -3.52 9.31
CA ILE A 21 19.89 -3.69 10.27
C ILE A 21 19.48 -2.37 10.92
N GLU A 22 20.44 -1.49 11.22
CA GLU A 22 20.16 -0.21 11.86
C GLU A 22 19.19 0.64 11.02
N GLU A 23 19.46 0.79 9.72
CA GLU A 23 18.60 1.55 8.80
C GLU A 23 17.27 0.81 8.52
N LEU A 24 17.31 -0.51 8.25
CA LEU A 24 16.10 -1.31 8.00
C LEU A 24 15.10 -1.26 9.15
N ALA A 25 15.61 -1.28 10.38
CA ALA A 25 14.80 -1.25 11.58
C ALA A 25 13.98 0.04 11.68
N VAL A 26 14.48 1.17 11.17
CA VAL A 26 13.74 2.45 11.18
C VAL A 26 12.44 2.31 10.36
N TYR A 27 12.54 1.82 9.13
CA TYR A 27 11.37 1.63 8.26
C TYR A 27 10.40 0.60 8.81
N LEU A 28 10.91 -0.51 9.33
CA LEU A 28 10.06 -1.54 9.93
C LEU A 28 9.37 -1.01 11.20
N VAL A 29 10.07 -0.21 12.01
CA VAL A 29 9.50 0.31 13.25
C VAL A 29 8.32 1.24 12.98
N ASP A 30 8.53 2.18 12.07
CA ASP A 30 7.55 3.20 11.73
C ASP A 30 6.44 2.68 10.79
N ALA A 31 6.44 1.40 10.44
CA ALA A 31 5.45 0.79 9.56
C ALA A 31 4.08 0.55 10.21
N PHE A 32 3.97 0.61 11.54
CA PHE A 32 2.80 0.10 12.28
C PHE A 32 1.97 1.18 13.00
N GLY A 33 2.21 2.45 12.70
CA GLY A 33 1.51 3.58 13.32
C GLY A 33 2.36 4.30 14.36
N ASN A 34 1.76 5.31 15.01
CA ASN A 34 2.43 6.08 16.07
C ASN A 34 1.92 5.70 17.46
N GLN A 35 2.84 5.35 18.36
CA GLN A 35 2.49 4.93 19.72
C GLN A 35 1.87 6.05 20.56
N THR A 36 2.32 7.30 20.39
CA THR A 36 1.88 8.43 21.22
C THR A 36 0.51 8.94 20.78
N ARG A 37 0.30 9.07 19.46
CA ARG A 37 -0.97 9.55 18.89
C ARG A 37 -2.00 8.45 18.74
N ILE A 38 -1.57 7.18 18.79
CA ILE A 38 -2.41 6.01 18.53
C ILE A 38 -3.09 6.16 17.17
N ASP A 39 -2.31 6.55 16.16
CA ASP A 39 -2.77 6.79 14.80
C ASP A 39 -2.01 5.94 13.79
N TYR A 40 -2.62 5.73 12.62
CA TYR A 40 -2.03 5.04 11.49
C TYR A 40 -2.52 5.67 10.19
N GLY A 41 -1.70 5.68 9.14
CA GLY A 41 -2.09 6.18 7.83
C GLY A 41 -1.07 5.82 6.75
N THR A 42 -1.22 6.43 5.59
CA THR A 42 -0.45 6.11 4.38
C THR A 42 1.06 6.32 4.51
N GLY A 43 1.51 7.20 5.41
CA GLY A 43 2.95 7.34 5.72
C GLY A 43 3.54 6.09 6.39
N HIS A 44 2.79 5.44 7.28
CA HIS A 44 3.20 4.20 7.91
C HIS A 44 3.16 3.03 6.93
N GLU A 45 2.11 2.96 6.10
CA GLU A 45 2.02 2.02 4.97
C GLU A 45 3.24 2.15 4.03
N MET A 46 3.61 3.38 3.70
CA MET A 46 4.77 3.69 2.88
C MET A 46 6.09 3.23 3.55
N ASN A 47 6.25 3.39 4.86
CA ASN A 47 7.42 2.87 5.57
C ASN A 47 7.54 1.35 5.46
N PHE A 48 6.41 0.61 5.49
CA PHE A 48 6.46 -0.83 5.22
C PHE A 48 6.89 -1.13 3.78
N ALA A 49 6.42 -0.36 2.81
CA ALA A 49 6.85 -0.50 1.42
C ALA A 49 8.33 -0.15 1.22
N LEU A 50 8.86 0.85 1.93
CA LEU A 50 10.28 1.18 1.95
C LEU A 50 11.10 0.04 2.55
N PHE A 51 10.65 -0.54 3.67
CA PHE A 51 11.27 -1.73 4.25
C PHE A 51 11.36 -2.87 3.21
N LEU A 52 10.25 -3.19 2.53
CA LEU A 52 10.24 -4.22 1.48
C LEU A 52 11.18 -3.86 0.32
N MET A 53 11.14 -2.61 -0.17
CA MET A 53 12.04 -2.12 -1.22
C MET A 53 13.51 -2.27 -0.82
N CYS A 54 13.87 -1.99 0.42
CA CYS A 54 15.23 -2.16 0.92
C CYS A 54 15.68 -3.62 0.84
N LEU A 55 14.81 -4.58 1.14
CA LEU A 55 15.11 -6.01 0.97
C LEU A 55 15.47 -6.38 -0.48
N PHE A 56 14.83 -5.76 -1.48
CA PHE A 56 15.22 -5.92 -2.89
C PHE A 56 16.53 -5.19 -3.22
N LYS A 57 16.73 -3.97 -2.71
CA LYS A 57 17.95 -3.18 -2.95
C LYS A 57 19.22 -3.85 -2.43
N MET A 58 19.12 -4.62 -1.35
CA MET A 58 20.23 -5.39 -0.78
C MET A 58 20.35 -6.80 -1.39
N GLU A 59 19.57 -7.10 -2.43
CA GLU A 59 19.54 -8.40 -3.11
C GLU A 59 19.17 -9.59 -2.20
N PHE A 60 18.54 -9.32 -1.04
CA PHE A 60 17.96 -10.37 -0.20
C PHE A 60 16.71 -10.97 -0.86
N LEU A 61 15.94 -10.13 -1.55
CA LEU A 61 14.84 -10.53 -2.43
C LEU A 61 15.17 -10.15 -3.87
N ASN A 62 14.67 -10.92 -4.82
CA ASN A 62 14.84 -10.67 -6.26
C ASN A 62 13.48 -10.53 -6.96
N GLU A 63 13.48 -10.10 -8.21
CA GLU A 63 12.26 -9.81 -8.98
C GLU A 63 11.26 -10.99 -9.02
N ALA A 64 11.74 -12.25 -9.00
CA ALA A 64 10.87 -13.41 -8.98
C ALA A 64 10.04 -13.53 -7.68
N ASP A 65 10.50 -12.90 -6.59
CA ASP A 65 9.81 -12.86 -5.30
C ASP A 65 8.71 -11.79 -5.26
N ALA A 66 8.71 -10.82 -6.19
CA ALA A 66 7.81 -9.66 -6.15
C ALA A 66 6.32 -10.04 -6.03
N PRO A 67 5.78 -11.04 -6.77
CA PRO A 67 4.41 -11.48 -6.57
C PRO A 67 4.16 -12.01 -5.16
N ALA A 68 5.06 -12.85 -4.62
CA ALA A 68 4.92 -13.44 -3.30
C ALA A 68 5.02 -12.39 -2.18
N VAL A 69 5.90 -11.40 -2.34
CA VAL A 69 6.03 -10.27 -1.41
C VAL A 69 4.71 -9.53 -1.26
N VAL A 70 3.99 -9.28 -2.36
CA VAL A 70 2.70 -8.59 -2.30
C VAL A 70 1.59 -9.52 -1.80
N VAL A 71 1.36 -10.66 -2.48
CA VAL A 71 0.18 -11.50 -2.21
C VAL A 71 0.27 -12.31 -0.92
N LYS A 72 1.47 -12.45 -0.34
CA LYS A 72 1.67 -13.10 0.97
C LYS A 72 2.23 -12.13 2.00
N GLY A 73 3.37 -11.50 1.73
CA GLY A 73 4.03 -10.63 2.70
C GLY A 73 3.16 -9.43 3.07
N PHE A 74 2.74 -8.66 2.07
CA PHE A 74 1.92 -7.48 2.26
C PHE A 74 0.48 -7.81 2.69
N ASP A 75 -0.12 -8.88 2.17
CA ASP A 75 -1.42 -9.36 2.68
C ASP A 75 -1.38 -9.66 4.19
N ARG A 76 -0.28 -10.28 4.68
CA ARG A 76 -0.10 -10.52 6.12
C ARG A 76 0.06 -9.24 6.92
N TYR A 77 0.79 -8.26 6.38
CA TYR A 77 0.87 -6.92 6.94
C TYR A 77 -0.52 -6.26 7.01
N MET A 78 -1.29 -6.28 5.92
CA MET A 78 -2.65 -5.73 5.87
C MET A 78 -3.57 -6.35 6.93
N LYS A 79 -3.56 -7.68 7.05
CA LYS A 79 -4.35 -8.41 8.07
C LYS A 79 -3.93 -8.02 9.49
N LEU A 80 -2.63 -7.83 9.74
CA LEU A 80 -2.15 -7.31 11.03
C LEU A 80 -2.64 -5.87 11.26
N MET A 81 -2.57 -5.01 10.25
CA MET A 81 -2.99 -3.61 10.38
C MET A 81 -4.47 -3.44 10.63
N ARG A 82 -5.34 -4.21 9.95
CA ARG A 82 -6.78 -4.23 10.26
C ARG A 82 -7.07 -4.65 11.70
N ARG A 83 -6.31 -5.63 12.22
CA ARG A 83 -6.41 -6.03 13.63
C ARG A 83 -5.97 -4.93 14.59
N LEU A 84 -4.84 -4.27 14.34
CA LEU A 84 -4.38 -3.18 15.20
C LEU A 84 -5.35 -1.99 15.17
N GLN A 85 -5.81 -1.59 13.99
CA GLN A 85 -6.78 -0.51 13.80
C GLN A 85 -8.06 -0.75 14.61
N THR A 86 -8.56 -1.98 14.61
CA THR A 86 -9.80 -2.35 15.32
C THR A 86 -9.57 -2.51 16.83
N GLU A 87 -8.54 -3.25 17.23
CA GLU A 87 -8.26 -3.58 18.64
C GLU A 87 -7.88 -2.34 19.45
N TYR A 88 -7.01 -1.50 18.88
CA TYR A 88 -6.53 -0.28 19.55
C TYR A 88 -7.31 0.97 19.16
N ARG A 89 -8.34 0.84 18.31
CA ARG A 89 -9.17 1.97 17.83
C ARG A 89 -8.32 3.11 17.28
N MET A 90 -7.36 2.76 16.42
CA MET A 90 -6.37 3.73 15.95
C MET A 90 -7.04 4.83 15.12
N GLU A 91 -6.63 6.07 15.32
CA GLU A 91 -7.15 7.19 14.54
C GLU A 91 -6.53 7.22 13.12
N PRO A 92 -7.29 7.63 12.09
CA PRO A 92 -6.73 7.89 10.76
C PRO A 92 -5.72 9.04 10.76
N ALA A 93 -4.45 8.77 10.47
CA ALA A 93 -3.40 9.77 10.40
C ALA A 93 -3.40 10.48 9.04
N GLY A 94 -3.56 11.81 9.06
CA GLY A 94 -3.49 12.64 7.84
C GLY A 94 -4.64 12.42 6.84
N SER A 95 -5.72 11.74 7.25
CA SER A 95 -6.91 11.58 6.43
C SER A 95 -7.70 12.89 6.32
N HIS A 96 -8.17 13.19 5.11
CA HIS A 96 -9.09 14.29 4.81
C HIS A 96 -10.55 13.81 4.82
N GLY A 97 -10.84 12.71 5.53
CA GLY A 97 -12.15 12.08 5.57
C GLY A 97 -12.61 11.62 4.19
N VAL A 98 -13.77 12.10 3.75
CA VAL A 98 -14.42 11.72 2.48
C VAL A 98 -13.59 12.10 1.24
N TRP A 99 -12.60 12.98 1.39
CA TRP A 99 -11.70 13.41 0.31
C TRP A 99 -10.46 12.52 0.15
N SER A 100 -10.18 11.64 1.12
CA SER A 100 -9.16 10.59 1.00
C SER A 100 -9.70 9.41 0.18
N LEU A 101 -8.78 8.60 -0.38
CA LEU A 101 -9.14 7.32 -1.01
C LEU A 101 -9.71 6.33 0.03
N ASP A 102 -9.03 6.18 1.15
CA ASP A 102 -9.42 5.38 2.32
C ASP A 102 -8.89 6.09 3.59
N ASP A 103 -9.39 5.70 4.76
CA ASP A 103 -8.97 6.30 6.02
C ASP A 103 -7.51 5.98 6.34
N TYR A 104 -7.02 4.79 5.97
CA TYR A 104 -5.72 4.29 6.41
C TYR A 104 -4.77 3.89 5.28
N GLN A 105 -5.29 3.34 4.19
CA GLN A 105 -4.50 2.56 3.21
C GLN A 105 -4.52 3.18 1.81
N PHE A 106 -3.50 2.90 1.00
CA PHE A 106 -3.47 3.29 -0.41
C PHE A 106 -2.89 2.19 -1.29
N LEU A 107 -1.73 1.64 -0.93
CA LEU A 107 -1.04 0.60 -1.70
C LEU A 107 -1.87 -0.65 -2.04
N PRO A 108 -2.75 -1.22 -1.17
CA PRO A 108 -3.54 -2.39 -1.54
C PRO A 108 -4.55 -2.07 -2.65
N PHE A 109 -4.97 -0.81 -2.84
CA PHE A 109 -5.80 -0.44 -3.99
C PHE A 109 -4.98 -0.41 -5.28
N ILE A 110 -3.72 0.04 -5.23
CA ILE A 110 -2.82 -0.02 -6.39
C ILE A 110 -2.53 -1.47 -6.75
N TRP A 111 -1.99 -2.25 -5.82
CA TRP A 111 -1.62 -3.64 -6.11
C TRP A 111 -2.84 -4.52 -6.36
N GLY A 112 -3.93 -4.30 -5.64
CA GLY A 112 -5.19 -5.02 -5.85
C GLY A 112 -5.84 -4.72 -7.20
N SER A 113 -5.82 -3.47 -7.67
CA SER A 113 -6.29 -3.16 -9.02
C SER A 113 -5.40 -3.78 -10.09
N ALA A 114 -4.08 -3.88 -9.85
CA ALA A 114 -3.17 -4.58 -10.75
C ALA A 114 -3.46 -6.08 -10.84
N GLN A 115 -3.87 -6.74 -9.74
CA GLN A 115 -4.28 -8.16 -9.76
C GLN A 115 -5.49 -8.42 -10.68
N LEU A 116 -6.29 -7.39 -10.96
CA LEU A 116 -7.52 -7.47 -11.76
C LEU A 116 -7.32 -7.02 -13.22
N ILE A 117 -6.08 -6.64 -13.58
CA ILE A 117 -5.70 -6.42 -14.99
C ILE A 117 -5.35 -7.79 -15.58
N VAL A 118 -6.26 -8.33 -16.40
CA VAL A 118 -6.11 -9.66 -17.02
C VAL A 118 -5.92 -9.53 -18.52
N GLU A 119 -4.85 -10.14 -19.04
CA GLU A 119 -4.58 -10.25 -20.48
C GLU A 119 -4.37 -11.74 -20.87
N PRO A 120 -5.14 -12.28 -21.83
CA PRO A 120 -6.19 -11.63 -22.61
C PRO A 120 -7.54 -11.56 -21.85
N PRO A 121 -8.43 -10.61 -22.18
CA PRO A 121 -9.66 -10.35 -21.41
C PRO A 121 -10.60 -11.54 -21.21
N GLN A 122 -10.54 -12.56 -22.07
CA GLN A 122 -11.37 -13.77 -21.97
C GLN A 122 -11.07 -14.62 -20.74
N GLN A 123 -9.94 -14.37 -20.06
CA GLN A 123 -9.59 -15.03 -18.80
C GLN A 123 -10.07 -14.24 -17.58
N ALA A 124 -10.65 -13.05 -17.77
CA ALA A 124 -11.17 -12.25 -16.68
C ALA A 124 -12.42 -12.91 -16.06
N ILE A 125 -12.53 -12.82 -14.74
CA ILE A 125 -13.73 -13.21 -14.02
C ILE A 125 -14.81 -12.16 -14.33
N GLU A 126 -15.88 -12.56 -15.02
CA GLU A 126 -16.92 -11.65 -15.53
C GLU A 126 -17.48 -10.74 -14.42
N GLU A 127 -17.78 -11.33 -13.26
CA GLU A 127 -18.34 -10.64 -12.08
C GLU A 127 -17.47 -9.50 -11.55
N ILE A 128 -16.15 -9.53 -11.80
CA ILE A 128 -15.20 -8.49 -11.33
C ILE A 128 -14.37 -7.92 -12.47
N SER A 129 -14.86 -8.04 -13.71
CA SER A 129 -14.13 -7.63 -14.91
C SER A 129 -13.98 -6.11 -15.06
N VAL A 130 -14.83 -5.34 -14.37
CA VAL A 130 -14.82 -3.87 -14.41
C VAL A 130 -14.92 -3.24 -13.01
N PRO A 131 -14.34 -2.04 -12.79
CA PRO A 131 -14.30 -1.41 -11.46
C PRO A 131 -15.66 -1.24 -10.78
N CYS A 132 -16.73 -0.86 -11.49
CA CYS A 132 -18.02 -0.61 -10.86
C CYS A 132 -18.59 -1.80 -10.06
N GLN A 133 -18.12 -3.03 -10.34
CA GLN A 133 -18.57 -4.25 -9.67
C GLN A 133 -18.24 -4.27 -8.17
N PHE A 134 -17.20 -3.55 -7.70
CA PHE A 134 -16.90 -3.52 -6.27
C PHE A 134 -17.98 -2.79 -5.45
N LEU A 135 -18.91 -2.07 -6.08
CA LEU A 135 -20.03 -1.43 -5.40
C LEU A 135 -21.19 -2.40 -5.10
N ASN A 136 -21.19 -3.60 -5.70
CA ASN A 136 -22.20 -4.61 -5.38
C ASN A 136 -21.93 -5.22 -4.01
N GLU A 137 -22.93 -5.29 -3.14
CA GLU A 137 -22.75 -5.64 -1.72
C GLU A 137 -22.06 -7.00 -1.50
N ASP A 138 -22.39 -8.01 -2.30
CA ASP A 138 -21.88 -9.38 -2.12
C ASP A 138 -20.49 -9.64 -2.74
N ILE A 139 -20.11 -8.84 -3.74
CA ILE A 139 -18.90 -9.10 -4.54
C ILE A 139 -17.61 -8.93 -3.71
N PRO A 140 -17.41 -7.81 -2.98
CA PRO A 140 -16.23 -7.63 -2.15
C PRO A 140 -16.06 -8.74 -1.12
N GLU A 141 -17.13 -9.17 -0.46
CA GLU A 141 -17.06 -10.23 0.55
C GLU A 141 -16.73 -11.59 -0.07
N LYS A 142 -17.30 -11.92 -1.24
CA LYS A 142 -17.01 -13.15 -1.96
C LYS A 142 -15.53 -13.28 -2.34
N TYR A 143 -14.88 -12.17 -2.69
CA TYR A 143 -13.52 -12.14 -3.22
C TYR A 143 -12.47 -11.57 -2.23
N GLU A 144 -12.85 -11.33 -0.97
CA GLU A 144 -11.98 -10.66 0.02
C GLU A 144 -10.69 -11.43 0.34
N ASN A 145 -10.70 -12.75 0.15
CA ASN A 145 -9.54 -13.60 0.42
C ASN A 145 -8.65 -13.81 -0.81
N ASP A 146 -9.11 -13.40 -1.99
CA ASP A 146 -8.42 -13.63 -3.27
C ASP A 146 -7.75 -12.35 -3.80
N TYR A 147 -8.39 -11.18 -3.60
CA TYR A 147 -7.94 -9.91 -4.17
C TYR A 147 -7.83 -8.82 -3.11
N LEU A 148 -6.67 -8.16 -3.04
CA LEU A 148 -6.38 -7.09 -2.07
C LEU A 148 -7.38 -5.93 -2.19
N PHE A 149 -7.79 -5.59 -3.41
CA PHE A 149 -8.77 -4.53 -3.64
C PHE A 149 -10.12 -4.89 -3.01
N MET A 150 -10.59 -6.12 -3.23
CA MET A 150 -11.87 -6.60 -2.70
C MET A 150 -11.82 -6.72 -1.18
N ALA A 151 -10.69 -7.16 -0.61
CA ALA A 151 -10.46 -7.17 0.83
C ALA A 151 -10.61 -5.78 1.47
N CYS A 152 -10.08 -4.74 0.82
CA CYS A 152 -10.23 -3.37 1.30
C CYS A 152 -11.68 -2.88 1.22
N ILE A 153 -12.39 -3.14 0.12
CA ILE A 153 -13.79 -2.73 -0.02
C ILE A 153 -14.69 -3.47 0.99
N ALA A 154 -14.49 -4.78 1.18
CA ALA A 154 -15.20 -5.56 2.18
C ALA A 154 -14.99 -5.00 3.60
N TYR A 155 -13.74 -4.62 3.93
CA TYR A 155 -13.45 -3.96 5.20
C TYR A 155 -14.20 -2.64 5.36
N ILE A 156 -14.21 -1.78 4.32
CA ILE A 156 -14.93 -0.50 4.33
C ILE A 156 -16.42 -0.73 4.58
N ASN A 157 -17.05 -1.68 3.87
CA ASN A 157 -18.48 -1.99 4.01
C ASN A 157 -18.85 -2.48 5.42
N ARG A 158 -17.92 -3.17 6.11
CA ARG A 158 -18.11 -3.60 7.50
C ARG A 158 -17.92 -2.45 8.48
N ALA A 159 -16.89 -1.62 8.27
CA ALA A 159 -16.47 -0.56 9.18
C ALA A 159 -17.35 0.70 9.12
N LYS A 160 -17.84 1.08 7.93
CA LYS A 160 -18.63 2.29 7.70
C LYS A 160 -20.10 1.93 7.48
N LYS A 161 -21.00 2.84 7.88
CA LYS A 161 -22.45 2.68 7.74
C LYS A 161 -23.01 3.79 6.86
N GLY A 162 -24.08 3.46 6.12
CA GLY A 162 -24.70 4.37 5.16
C GLY A 162 -24.29 4.08 3.72
N PRO A 163 -24.80 4.85 2.76
CA PRO A 163 -24.48 4.69 1.35
C PRO A 163 -23.00 4.90 1.06
N PHE A 164 -22.42 4.04 0.22
CA PHE A 164 -20.98 4.06 -0.08
C PHE A 164 -20.47 5.41 -0.60
N PHE A 165 -21.27 6.10 -1.41
CA PHE A 165 -20.93 7.41 -1.97
C PHE A 165 -20.82 8.52 -0.93
N GLU A 166 -21.46 8.37 0.25
CA GLU A 166 -21.41 9.39 1.31
C GLU A 166 -20.10 9.31 2.11
N HIS A 167 -19.60 8.11 2.36
CA HIS A 167 -18.46 7.90 3.24
C HIS A 167 -17.14 7.53 2.52
N SER A 168 -17.22 7.13 1.25
CA SER A 168 -16.10 6.71 0.41
C SER A 168 -16.19 7.29 -1.00
N ASN A 169 -16.49 8.58 -1.11
CA ASN A 169 -16.75 9.29 -2.37
C ASN A 169 -15.63 9.14 -3.41
N GLN A 170 -14.35 9.17 -3.02
CA GLN A 170 -13.24 8.98 -3.96
C GLN A 170 -13.26 7.60 -4.61
N LEU A 171 -13.47 6.53 -3.82
CA LEU A 171 -13.65 5.18 -4.35
C LEU A 171 -14.92 5.06 -5.18
N TYR A 172 -16.01 5.72 -4.76
CA TYR A 172 -17.25 5.75 -5.56
C TYR A 172 -17.02 6.39 -6.94
N ASN A 173 -16.33 7.52 -7.01
CA ASN A 173 -15.97 8.14 -8.29
C ASN A 173 -15.03 7.25 -9.11
N ALA A 174 -14.08 6.58 -8.45
CA ALA A 174 -13.16 5.64 -9.09
C ALA A 174 -13.87 4.44 -9.74
N SER A 175 -15.04 4.05 -9.22
CA SER A 175 -15.88 2.98 -9.78
C SER A 175 -16.35 3.27 -11.22
N GLY A 176 -16.45 4.56 -11.60
CA GLY A 176 -16.82 5.01 -12.95
C GLY A 176 -15.70 4.86 -13.99
N THR A 177 -14.52 4.37 -13.60
CA THR A 177 -13.40 4.15 -14.50
C THR A 177 -13.69 2.95 -15.42
N PRO A 178 -13.42 3.03 -16.74
CA PRO A 178 -13.87 2.00 -17.68
C PRO A 178 -13.13 0.66 -17.58
N SER A 179 -11.96 0.61 -16.92
CA SER A 179 -11.18 -0.62 -16.75
C SER A 179 -10.28 -0.55 -15.52
N TRP A 180 -9.88 -1.72 -15.01
CA TRP A 180 -8.90 -1.85 -13.92
C TRP A 180 -7.55 -1.24 -14.26
N GLN A 181 -7.12 -1.32 -15.53
CA GLN A 181 -5.88 -0.68 -16.00
C GLN A 181 -5.94 0.84 -15.84
N ARG A 182 -7.02 1.48 -16.33
CA ARG A 182 -7.21 2.92 -16.20
C ARG A 182 -7.31 3.35 -14.73
N LEU A 183 -7.96 2.52 -13.91
CA LEU A 183 -8.07 2.78 -12.48
C LEU A 183 -6.69 2.71 -11.82
N ASN A 184 -5.92 1.67 -12.09
CA ASN A 184 -4.57 1.47 -11.56
C ASN A 184 -3.63 2.64 -11.93
N GLU A 185 -3.62 3.06 -13.19
CA GLU A 185 -2.87 4.22 -13.66
C GLU A 185 -3.28 5.53 -12.94
N GLY A 186 -4.59 5.69 -12.68
CA GLY A 186 -5.14 6.78 -11.88
C GLY A 186 -4.64 6.75 -10.43
N LEU A 187 -4.73 5.58 -9.79
CA LEU A 187 -4.28 5.38 -8.41
C LEU A 187 -2.78 5.62 -8.25
N ILE A 188 -1.95 5.18 -9.20
CA ILE A 188 -0.50 5.44 -9.18
C ILE A 188 -0.22 6.95 -9.25
N ARG A 189 -0.91 7.69 -10.12
CA ARG A 189 -0.76 9.15 -10.21
C ARG A 189 -1.22 9.84 -8.94
N MET A 190 -2.34 9.40 -8.38
CA MET A 190 -2.87 9.94 -7.12
C MET A 190 -1.93 9.66 -5.95
N TYR A 191 -1.33 8.46 -5.84
CA TYR A 191 -0.34 8.16 -4.80
C TYR A 191 0.90 9.04 -4.88
N LYS A 192 1.39 9.28 -6.10
CA LYS A 192 2.51 10.21 -6.32
C LYS A 192 2.18 11.62 -5.86
N ALA A 193 0.97 12.11 -6.10
CA ALA A 193 0.56 13.46 -5.71
C ALA A 193 0.22 13.58 -4.22
N GLU A 194 -0.58 12.66 -3.70
CA GLU A 194 -1.21 12.76 -2.39
C GLU A 194 -0.44 12.07 -1.25
N VAL A 195 0.50 11.20 -1.58
CA VAL A 195 1.36 10.53 -0.58
C VAL A 195 2.80 11.00 -0.78
N LEU A 196 3.41 10.69 -1.93
CA LEU A 196 4.83 11.00 -2.18
C LEU A 196 5.12 12.49 -2.40
N GLY A 197 4.14 13.25 -2.90
CA GLY A 197 4.24 14.69 -3.15
C GLY A 197 3.79 15.54 -1.98
N LYS A 198 3.30 14.93 -0.89
CA LYS A 198 2.64 15.63 0.20
C LYS A 198 3.58 15.77 1.39
N PHE A 199 4.07 16.98 1.63
CA PHE A 199 5.02 17.27 2.70
C PHE A 199 4.59 16.72 4.08
N PRO A 200 3.33 16.89 4.52
CA PRO A 200 2.89 16.32 5.81
C PRO A 200 3.08 14.82 5.97
N VAL A 201 3.09 14.07 4.86
CA VAL A 201 3.33 12.62 4.84
C VAL A 201 4.84 12.35 4.82
N ILE A 202 5.56 12.98 3.89
CA ILE A 202 6.98 12.69 3.64
C ILE A 202 7.91 13.23 4.73
N GLN A 203 7.52 14.28 5.47
CA GLN A 203 8.36 14.88 6.52
C GLN A 203 8.79 13.90 7.62
N HIS A 204 8.10 12.77 7.78
CA HIS A 204 8.41 11.73 8.76
C HIS A 204 9.22 10.57 8.17
N THR A 205 9.58 10.63 6.88
CA THR A 205 10.38 9.59 6.23
C THR A 205 11.85 9.82 6.53
N MET A 206 12.52 8.76 6.99
CA MET A 206 13.95 8.80 7.26
C MET A 206 14.75 8.38 6.02
N PHE A 207 15.89 9.04 5.81
CA PHE A 207 16.78 8.77 4.68
C PHE A 207 18.13 8.30 5.20
N GLY A 208 18.69 7.29 4.53
CA GLY A 208 19.96 6.66 4.85
C GLY A 208 20.69 6.22 3.57
N ASP A 209 21.49 5.16 3.66
CA ASP A 209 22.25 4.67 2.52
C ASP A 209 21.34 3.88 1.55
N LEU A 210 20.41 3.09 2.08
CA LEU A 210 19.48 2.30 1.26
C LEU A 210 18.41 3.21 0.65
N VAL A 211 17.92 4.21 1.38
CA VAL A 211 17.00 5.23 0.87
C VAL A 211 17.66 6.60 0.95
N SER A 212 18.49 6.88 -0.06
CA SER A 212 19.23 8.15 -0.11
C SER A 212 18.36 9.35 -0.49
N ILE A 213 18.64 10.49 0.15
CA ILE A 213 18.12 11.80 -0.24
C ILE A 213 18.94 12.45 -1.36
N GLU A 214 20.09 11.85 -1.70
CA GLU A 214 20.94 12.36 -2.76
C GLU A 214 20.21 12.33 -4.12
N PRO A 215 20.46 13.32 -5.00
CA PRO A 215 19.82 13.35 -6.31
C PRO A 215 20.06 12.04 -7.08
N CYS A 216 18.97 11.46 -7.59
CA CYS A 216 19.05 10.27 -8.41
C CYS A 216 19.88 10.56 -9.67
N ILE A 217 21.01 9.86 -9.82
CA ILE A 217 21.80 9.91 -11.05
C ILE A 217 20.95 9.26 -12.14
N PRO A 218 20.60 9.98 -13.22
CA PRO A 218 19.80 9.41 -14.28
C PRO A 218 20.51 8.20 -14.88
N GLN A 219 19.95 7.01 -14.72
CA GLN A 219 20.49 5.83 -15.40
C GLN A 219 20.27 6.00 -16.91
N ALA A 220 21.35 5.87 -17.68
CA ALA A 220 21.31 5.93 -19.13
C ALA A 220 20.42 4.78 -19.66
N GLY A 221 19.14 5.07 -19.94
CA GLY A 221 18.18 4.08 -20.43
C GLY A 221 16.75 4.24 -19.90
N ALA A 222 16.52 4.99 -18.81
CA ALA A 222 15.17 5.27 -18.35
C ALA A 222 14.49 6.26 -19.32
N LYS A 223 13.65 5.74 -20.23
CA LYS A 223 12.80 6.56 -21.11
C LYS A 223 12.04 7.58 -20.25
N LYS A 224 12.31 8.87 -20.47
CA LYS A 224 11.50 9.97 -19.94
C LYS A 224 10.06 9.77 -20.39
N THR A 225 9.22 9.19 -19.54
CA THR A 225 7.75 9.28 -19.63
C THR A 225 7.28 10.22 -18.55
N LEU A 226 7.67 11.49 -18.72
CA LEU A 226 6.99 12.62 -18.13
C LEU A 226 6.65 13.54 -19.31
N SER A 227 5.54 13.23 -19.99
CA SER A 227 4.90 14.21 -20.85
C SER A 227 4.17 15.20 -19.93
N SER A 228 4.69 16.42 -19.92
CA SER A 228 3.95 17.62 -19.55
C SER A 228 2.58 17.66 -20.23
N CYS A 229 1.52 17.77 -19.43
CA CYS A 229 0.28 18.49 -19.70
C CYS A 229 -0.43 18.73 -18.37
#